data_AF-A0A483CZL5-F1
#
_entry.id   AF-A0A483CZL5-F1
#
_cell.length_a   1.000
_cell.length_b   1.000
_cell.length_c   1.000
_cell.angle_alpha   90.00
_cell.angle_beta   90.00
_cell.angle_gamma   90.00
#
_symmetry.space_group_name_H-M   'P 1'
#
loop_
_entity.id
_entity.type
_entity.pdbx_description
1 polymer ?
#
loop_
_entity_poly.entity_id
_entity_poly.type
_entity_poly.pdbx_seq_one_letter_code
_entity_poly.pdbx_strand_id
1 'polypeptide(L)'
;MFWTYGTYRKAGTAGRTVLLRDLRGPDGRPLADHIWINYTAGFDAAGTLRQGDVVQFTATVGEYVRGYLGPRIEDRLARPVRIDYRLKYPRNVRRIAEAEVSP
;
A
#
# COMPACT_ATOMS: atom_id res chain seq x y z
N MET A 1 -9.47 -3.03 -2.52
CA MET A 1 -9.33 -4.23 -3.38
C MET A 1 -7.86 -4.62 -3.54
N PHE A 2 -7.51 -5.90 -3.43
CA PHE A 2 -6.17 -6.42 -3.72
C PHE A 2 -5.94 -6.51 -5.22
N TRP A 3 -4.76 -6.09 -5.69
CA TRP A 3 -4.41 -6.14 -7.11
C TRP A 3 -3.27 -7.12 -7.39
N THR A 4 -2.13 -6.96 -6.73
CA THR A 4 -0.96 -7.84 -6.94
C THR A 4 -0.01 -7.80 -5.76
N TYR A 5 0.81 -8.85 -5.66
CA TYR A 5 2.02 -8.84 -4.84
C TYR A 5 3.15 -8.08 -5.55
N GLY A 6 4.07 -7.55 -4.77
CA GLY A 6 5.30 -6.92 -5.25
C GLY A 6 6.46 -7.16 -4.30
N THR A 7 7.61 -6.60 -4.65
CA THR A 7 8.81 -6.61 -3.82
C THR A 7 9.41 -5.22 -3.72
N TYR A 8 10.06 -4.93 -2.60
CA TYR A 8 10.87 -3.73 -2.43
C TYR A 8 12.26 -4.11 -1.93
N ARG A 9 13.23 -3.22 -2.13
CA ARG A 9 14.56 -3.33 -1.53
C ARG A 9 14.85 -2.11 -0.69
N LYS A 10 15.37 -2.32 0.51
CA LYS A 10 15.84 -1.26 1.40
C LYS A 10 17.08 -1.74 2.14
N ALA A 11 18.17 -0.98 2.01
CA ALA A 11 19.45 -1.26 2.70
C ALA A 11 19.93 -2.72 2.52
N GLY A 12 19.85 -3.26 1.29
CA GLY A 12 20.27 -4.63 0.98
C GLY A 12 19.24 -5.72 1.32
N THR A 13 18.20 -5.41 2.08
CA THR A 13 17.13 -6.38 2.40
C THR A 13 15.97 -6.27 1.43
N ALA A 14 15.51 -7.42 0.91
CA ALA A 14 14.28 -7.51 0.13
C ALA A 14 13.07 -7.78 1.05
N GLY A 15 11.95 -7.13 0.76
CA GLY A 15 10.68 -7.37 1.43
C GLY A 15 9.54 -7.47 0.44
N ARG A 16 8.39 -8.01 0.89
CA ARG A 16 7.17 -8.14 0.08
C ARG A 16 6.26 -6.94 0.28
N THR A 17 5.54 -6.58 -0.77
CA THR A 17 4.47 -5.57 -0.74
C THR A 17 3.19 -6.12 -1.35
N VAL A 18 2.08 -5.45 -1.05
CA VAL A 18 0.81 -5.63 -1.77
C VAL A 18 0.39 -4.30 -2.37
N LEU A 19 -0.13 -4.35 -3.60
CA LEU A 19 -0.82 -3.24 -4.23
C LEU A 19 -2.31 -3.37 -3.95
N LEU A 20 -2.88 -2.33 -3.34
CA LEU A 20 -4.31 -2.19 -3.16
C LEU A 20 -4.84 -1.09 -4.08
N ARG A 21 -6.07 -1.24 -4.55
CA ARG A 21 -6.83 -0.24 -5.32
C ARG A 21 -8.16 0.07 -4.67
N ASP A 22 -8.75 1.22 -5.00
CA ASP A 22 -10.00 1.75 -4.43
C ASP A 22 -9.98 1.68 -2.90
N LEU A 23 -9.01 2.36 -2.29
CA LEU A 23 -8.86 2.36 -0.85
C LEU A 23 -9.88 3.32 -0.24
N ARG A 24 -10.64 2.83 0.74
CA ARG A 24 -11.68 3.59 1.41
C ARG A 24 -11.45 3.64 2.92
N GLY A 25 -11.86 4.75 3.52
CA GLY A 25 -11.86 4.93 4.96
C GLY A 25 -13.01 4.20 5.65
N PRO A 26 -13.05 4.18 7.00
CA PRO A 26 -14.14 3.59 7.76
C PRO A 26 -15.52 4.21 7.47
N ASP A 27 -15.55 5.46 7.02
CA ASP A 27 -16.73 6.21 6.60
C ASP A 27 -17.11 5.97 5.13
N GLY A 28 -16.42 5.06 4.43
CA GLY A 28 -16.63 4.75 3.03
C GLY A 28 -16.03 5.78 2.05
N ARG A 29 -15.42 6.86 2.55
CA ARG A 29 -14.82 7.90 1.70
C ARG A 29 -13.55 7.39 1.02
N PRO A 30 -13.31 7.73 -0.26
CA PRO A 30 -12.06 7.41 -0.93
C PRO A 30 -10.85 8.01 -0.18
N LEU A 31 -9.83 7.20 0.07
CA LEU A 31 -8.55 7.61 0.63
C LEU A 31 -7.46 7.69 -0.44
N ALA A 32 -7.44 6.72 -1.36
CA ALA A 32 -6.49 6.67 -2.46
C ALA A 32 -6.99 5.73 -3.58
N ASP A 33 -6.71 6.08 -4.83
CA ASP A 33 -7.00 5.20 -5.97
C ASP A 33 -6.21 3.91 -5.90
N HIS A 34 -4.96 4.00 -5.43
CA HIS A 34 -4.08 2.86 -5.22
C HIS A 34 -3.00 3.16 -4.18
N ILE A 35 -2.52 2.11 -3.49
CA ILE A 35 -1.40 2.20 -2.57
C ILE A 35 -0.59 0.91 -2.52
N TRP A 36 0.73 1.06 -2.50
CA TRP A 36 1.64 -0.01 -2.10
C TRP A 36 1.87 0.02 -0.60
N ILE A 37 1.62 -1.10 0.08
CA ILE A 37 1.91 -1.25 1.51
C ILE A 37 2.76 -2.50 1.75
N ASN A 38 3.47 -2.50 2.88
CA ASN A 38 4.27 -3.65 3.28
C ASN A 38 3.35 -4.86 3.52
N TYR A 39 3.78 -6.01 3.01
CA TYR A 39 3.20 -7.29 3.38
C TYR A 39 3.63 -7.62 4.82
N THR A 40 2.68 -8.02 5.67
CA THR A 40 2.89 -8.36 7.09
C THR A 40 2.36 -9.76 7.37
N ALA A 41 2.69 -10.31 8.53
CA ALA A 41 2.14 -11.59 9.00
C ALA A 41 0.59 -11.62 9.03
N GLY A 42 -0.07 -10.46 9.10
CA GLY A 42 -1.52 -10.39 8.95
C GLY A 42 -2.00 -10.86 7.57
N PHE A 43 -1.25 -10.58 6.51
CA PHE A 43 -1.56 -11.08 5.17
C PHE A 43 -1.31 -12.59 5.05
N ASP A 44 -0.33 -13.15 5.77
CA ASP A 44 -0.16 -14.61 5.84
C ASP A 44 -1.39 -15.27 6.49
N ALA A 45 -1.86 -14.70 7.60
CA ALA A 45 -3.04 -15.19 8.31
C ALA A 45 -4.34 -15.07 7.49
N ALA A 46 -4.43 -14.07 6.60
CA ALA A 46 -5.56 -13.91 5.69
C ALA A 46 -5.54 -14.91 4.51
N GLY A 47 -4.43 -15.62 4.31
CA GLY A 47 -4.22 -16.57 3.22
C GLY A 47 -3.87 -15.90 1.89
N THR A 48 -3.72 -16.73 0.85
CA THR A 48 -3.42 -16.26 -0.50
C THR A 48 -4.58 -15.43 -1.05
N LEU A 49 -4.28 -14.20 -1.44
CA LEU A 49 -5.22 -13.28 -2.06
C LEU A 49 -5.15 -13.40 -3.59
N ARG A 50 -6.30 -13.29 -4.23
CA ARG A 50 -6.44 -13.20 -5.68
C ARG A 50 -6.77 -11.77 -6.05
N GLN A 51 -6.29 -11.35 -7.22
CA GLN A 51 -6.63 -10.06 -7.79
C GLN A 51 -8.15 -9.87 -7.80
N GLY A 52 -8.64 -8.77 -7.22
CA GLY A 52 -10.06 -8.50 -7.03
C GLY A 52 -10.58 -8.73 -5.60
N ASP A 53 -9.87 -9.52 -4.77
CA ASP A 53 -10.29 -9.75 -3.38
C ASP A 53 -10.40 -8.43 -2.60
N VAL A 54 -11.42 -8.29 -1.77
CA VAL A 54 -11.57 -7.13 -0.88
C VAL A 54 -10.99 -7.48 0.47
N VAL A 55 -10.06 -6.66 0.93
CA VAL A 55 -9.39 -6.81 2.22
C VAL A 55 -9.67 -5.63 3.13
N GLN A 56 -9.92 -5.93 4.40
CA GLN A 56 -10.00 -4.96 5.49
C GLN A 56 -8.77 -5.11 6.38
N PHE A 57 -8.25 -4.00 6.88
CA PHE A 57 -7.12 -3.99 7.82
C PHE A 57 -7.12 -2.69 8.62
N THR A 58 -6.35 -2.67 9.72
CA THR A 58 -5.99 -1.45 10.44
C THR A 58 -4.53 -1.10 10.15
N ALA A 59 -4.19 0.18 10.15
CA ALA A 59 -2.82 0.64 9.94
C ALA A 59 -2.57 1.95 10.70
N THR A 60 -1.30 2.26 10.93
CA THR A 60 -0.87 3.54 11.49
C THR A 60 -0.59 4.52 10.37
N VAL A 61 -1.21 5.70 10.38
CA VAL A 61 -0.81 6.78 9.49
C VAL A 61 0.55 7.28 9.93
N GLY A 62 1.48 7.41 8.99
CA GLY A 62 2.76 7.99 9.29
C GLY A 62 3.29 8.82 8.14
N GLU A 63 4.03 9.85 8.50
CA GLU A 63 4.62 10.75 7.52
C GLU A 63 5.78 10.09 6.76
N TYR A 64 5.98 10.55 5.54
CA TYR A 64 7.20 10.40 4.79
C TYR A 64 7.46 11.65 3.96
N VAL A 65 8.74 11.84 3.62
CA VAL A 65 9.16 12.94 2.76
C VAL A 65 9.08 12.47 1.31
N ARG A 66 8.22 13.11 0.52
CA ARG A 66 8.11 12.89 -0.93
C ARG A 66 8.86 13.97 -1.69
N GLY A 67 9.27 13.66 -2.92
CA GLY A 67 10.03 14.55 -3.79
C GLY A 67 11.36 13.94 -4.21
N TYR A 68 12.13 14.66 -5.01
CA TYR A 68 13.45 14.22 -5.43
C TYR A 68 14.52 14.73 -4.45
N LEU A 69 15.25 13.81 -3.80
CA LEU A 69 16.31 14.12 -2.84
C LEU A 69 17.73 14.00 -3.42
N GLY A 70 17.86 13.58 -4.69
CA GLY A 70 19.14 13.43 -5.37
C GLY A 70 19.82 14.77 -5.68
N PRO A 71 21.05 14.76 -6.24
CA PRO A 71 21.86 15.97 -6.39
C PRO A 71 21.43 16.89 -7.56
N ARG A 72 20.63 16.41 -8.52
CA ARG A 72 20.22 17.18 -9.71
C ARG A 72 19.26 18.31 -9.35
N ILE A 73 19.63 19.54 -9.64
CA ILE A 73 18.90 20.73 -9.20
C ILE A 73 17.57 20.90 -9.96
N GLU A 74 17.55 20.60 -11.26
CA GLU A 74 16.37 20.69 -12.10
C GLU A 74 15.27 19.74 -11.60
N ASP A 75 15.67 18.50 -11.25
CA ASP A 75 14.77 17.50 -10.69
C ASP A 75 14.24 17.90 -9.30
N ARG A 76 15.05 18.58 -8.47
CA ARG A 76 14.61 19.10 -7.16
C ARG A 76 13.56 20.20 -7.32
N LEU A 77 13.75 21.11 -8.28
CA LEU A 77 12.80 22.19 -8.56
C LEU A 77 11.49 21.64 -9.14
N ALA A 78 11.57 20.66 -10.05
CA ALA A 78 10.40 20.02 -10.64
C ALA A 78 9.63 19.11 -9.65
N ARG A 79 10.31 18.53 -8.66
CA ARG A 79 9.74 17.59 -7.67
C ARG A 79 10.09 18.03 -6.25
N PRO A 80 9.51 19.15 -5.80
CA PRO A 80 9.86 19.75 -4.52
C PRO A 80 9.57 18.81 -3.35
N VAL A 81 10.41 18.92 -2.33
CA VAL A 81 10.31 18.12 -1.11
C VAL A 81 9.07 18.54 -0.31
N ARG A 82 8.21 17.56 0.03
CA ARG A 82 6.98 17.78 0.81
C ARG A 82 6.74 16.63 1.77
N ILE A 83 6.01 16.91 2.84
CA ILE A 83 5.45 15.88 3.71
C ILE A 83 4.26 15.24 2.99
N ASP A 84 4.19 13.92 3.05
CA ASP A 84 3.08 13.10 2.59
C ASP A 84 2.84 11.98 3.60
N TYR A 85 1.75 11.24 3.42
CA TYR A 85 1.30 10.23 4.37
C TYR A 85 1.29 8.85 3.75
N ARG A 86 1.63 7.87 4.58
CA ARG A 86 1.57 6.45 4.22
C ARG A 86 0.91 5.65 5.33
N LEU A 87 0.40 4.48 4.95
CA LEU A 87 -0.10 3.48 5.89
C LEU A 87 1.04 2.55 6.30
N LYS A 88 1.35 2.53 7.59
CA LYS A 88 2.39 1.70 8.21
C LYS A 88 1.77 0.56 8.98
N TYR A 89 2.47 -0.57 8.98
CA TYR A 89 2.14 -1.74 9.81
C TYR A 89 0.68 -2.19 9.70
N PRO A 90 0.24 -2.69 8.52
CA PRO A 90 -1.06 -3.34 8.39
C PRO A 90 -1.23 -4.47 9.42
N ARG A 91 -2.31 -4.40 10.18
CA ARG A 91 -2.70 -5.35 11.23
C ARG A 91 -4.16 -5.76 11.05
N ASN A 92 -4.56 -6.83 11.72
CA ASN A 92 -5.94 -7.34 11.70
C ASN A 92 -6.46 -7.53 10.27
N VAL A 93 -5.60 -8.01 9.37
CA VAL A 93 -5.92 -8.17 7.96
C VAL A 93 -6.94 -9.29 7.81
N ARG A 94 -8.03 -9.03 7.08
CA ARG A 94 -9.11 -9.97 6.80
C ARG A 94 -9.55 -9.83 5.35
N ARG A 95 -9.77 -10.96 4.67
CA ARG A 95 -10.53 -10.97 3.41
C ARG A 95 -12.01 -10.87 3.74
N ILE A 96 -12.69 -9.89 3.15
CA ILE A 96 -14.11 -9.60 3.40
C ILE A 96 -15.00 -9.82 2.17
N ALA A 97 -14.41 -9.92 0.99
CA ALA A 97 -15.06 -10.43 -0.21
C ALA A 97 -14.03 -11.08 -1.13
N GLU A 98 -14.46 -12.07 -1.89
CA GLU A 98 -13.63 -12.69 -2.93
C GLU A 98 -13.83 -11.95 -4.25
N ALA A 99 -12.82 -12.00 -5.11
CA ALA A 99 -12.97 -11.53 -6.48
C ALA A 99 -14.17 -12.24 -7.13
N GLU A 100 -15.06 -11.48 -7.78
CA GLU A 100 -16.13 -12.08 -8.58
C GLU A 100 -15.49 -12.95 -9.66
N VAL A 101 -15.69 -14.26 -9.56
CA VAL A 101 -15.34 -15.19 -10.63
C VAL A 101 -16.38 -14.95 -11.71
N SER A 102 -16.06 -14.12 -12.71
CA SER A 102 -16.85 -14.10 -13.93
C SER A 102 -16.77 -15.50 -14.57
N PRO A 103 -17.91 -16.18 -14.77
CA PRO A 103 -17.94 -17.49 -15.44
C PRO A 103 -17.49 -17.42 -16.90
#